data_AF-A0A8S3J6Q8-F1
#
_entry.id   AF-A0A8S3J6Q8-F1
#
_cell.length_a   1.000
_cell.length_b   1.000
_cell.length_c   1.000
_cell.angle_alpha   90.00
_cell.angle_beta   90.00
_cell.angle_gamma   90.00
#
_symmetry.space_group_name_H-M   'P 1'
#
loop_
_entity.id
_entity.type
_entity.pdbx_description
1 polymer ?
#
loop_
_entity_poly.entity_id
_entity_poly.type
_entity_poly.pdbx_seq_one_letter_code
_entity_poly.pdbx_strand_id
1 'polypeptide(L)'
;NQSDAFVRGFSSWKNAFSSKQGFLSRQNTQCHKIAEINHKQYVARTKSSTNVLQVIDKSRNELVKRNREKLIKIVSTLHLCGRQMIATRWHEEGESSLNRGNFIELLRWASSTDPVALSILEDSDRNATYLNPCIQNELISLLAN
;
A
#
# COMPACT_ATOMS: atom_id res chain seq x y z
N ASN A 1 -17.68 -31.57 -2.65
CA ASN A 1 -16.61 -32.17 -3.47
C ASN A 1 -16.56 -31.54 -4.85
N GLN A 2 -15.82 -30.43 -4.99
CA GLN A 2 -15.60 -29.71 -6.26
C GLN A 2 -14.32 -30.17 -7.00
N SER A 3 -13.66 -31.23 -6.54
CA SER A 3 -12.26 -31.55 -6.86
C SER A 3 -12.00 -32.35 -8.14
N ASP A 4 -13.02 -32.81 -8.87
CA ASP A 4 -12.81 -33.82 -9.94
C ASP A 4 -13.26 -33.39 -11.35
N ALA A 5 -13.88 -32.21 -11.51
CA ALA A 5 -14.50 -31.82 -12.77
C ALA A 5 -13.50 -31.61 -13.92
N PHE A 6 -12.26 -31.19 -13.61
CA PHE A 6 -11.21 -30.97 -14.60
C PHE A 6 -10.23 -32.14 -14.73
N VAL A 7 -10.30 -33.13 -13.82
CA VAL A 7 -9.43 -34.32 -13.84
C VAL A 7 -10.08 -35.43 -14.66
N ARG A 8 -11.40 -35.62 -14.54
CA ARG A 8 -12.13 -36.71 -15.22
C ARG A 8 -12.92 -36.27 -16.46
N GLY A 9 -12.92 -34.98 -16.77
CA GLY A 9 -13.62 -34.41 -17.93
C GLY A 9 -15.15 -34.58 -17.87
N PHE A 10 -15.83 -34.21 -18.96
CA PHE A 10 -17.27 -34.40 -19.11
C PHE A 10 -17.55 -35.72 -19.86
N SER A 11 -18.31 -36.63 -19.25
CA SER A 11 -18.58 -37.96 -19.82
C SER A 11 -19.97 -38.10 -20.45
N SER A 12 -20.93 -37.25 -20.07
CA SER A 12 -22.33 -37.34 -20.51
C SER A 12 -22.62 -36.51 -21.76
N TRP A 13 -21.85 -36.70 -22.83
CA TRP A 13 -21.93 -35.89 -24.07
C TRP A 13 -23.34 -35.82 -24.69
N LYS A 14 -24.13 -36.90 -24.60
CA LYS A 14 -25.53 -36.90 -25.04
C LYS A 14 -26.41 -35.83 -24.36
N ASN A 15 -26.01 -35.35 -23.19
CA ASN A 15 -26.72 -34.34 -22.40
C ASN A 15 -25.96 -33.01 -22.36
N ALA A 16 -24.98 -32.78 -23.23
CA ALA A 16 -24.14 -31.58 -23.22
C ALA A 16 -24.93 -30.26 -23.27
N PHE A 17 -26.04 -30.24 -24.03
CA PHE A 17 -26.92 -29.06 -24.16
C PHE A 17 -28.11 -29.08 -23.20
N SER A 18 -28.18 -30.06 -22.29
CA SER A 18 -29.25 -30.11 -21.28
C SER A 18 -29.13 -28.92 -20.34
N SER A 19 -30.25 -28.23 -20.09
CA SER A 19 -30.32 -27.12 -19.13
C SER A 19 -30.04 -27.55 -17.69
N LYS A 20 -30.26 -28.84 -17.35
CA LYS A 20 -30.07 -29.37 -15.99
C LYS A 20 -28.68 -29.97 -15.76
N GLN A 21 -28.15 -30.71 -16.73
CA GLN A 21 -26.93 -31.51 -16.55
C GLN A 21 -25.80 -31.18 -17.55
N GLY A 22 -26.07 -30.28 -18.49
CA GLY A 22 -25.14 -29.88 -19.55
C GLY A 22 -24.28 -28.67 -19.21
N PHE A 23 -23.66 -28.08 -20.23
CA PHE A 23 -22.77 -26.94 -20.09
C PHE A 23 -23.48 -25.69 -19.56
N LEU A 24 -24.77 -25.51 -19.90
CA LEU A 24 -25.58 -24.37 -19.45
C LEU A 24 -25.71 -24.31 -17.92
N SER A 25 -25.90 -25.44 -17.25
CA SER A 25 -25.93 -25.46 -15.77
C SER A 25 -24.54 -25.27 -15.18
N ARG A 26 -23.51 -25.83 -15.81
CA ARG A 26 -22.10 -25.73 -15.37
C ARG A 26 -21.53 -24.33 -15.50
N GLN A 27 -21.89 -23.57 -16.54
CA GLN A 27 -21.41 -22.20 -16.75
C GLN A 27 -21.76 -21.28 -15.57
N ASN A 28 -22.89 -21.53 -14.93
CA ASN A 28 -23.35 -20.73 -13.78
C ASN A 28 -22.75 -21.16 -12.44
N THR A 29 -21.99 -22.27 -12.40
CA THR A 29 -21.34 -22.73 -11.17
C THR A 29 -20.18 -21.81 -10.77
N GLN A 30 -19.95 -21.71 -9.46
CA GLN A 30 -18.88 -20.87 -8.92
C GLN A 30 -17.48 -21.31 -9.41
N CYS A 31 -17.25 -22.63 -9.53
CA CYS A 31 -15.96 -23.14 -10.00
C CYS A 31 -15.68 -22.75 -11.46
N HIS A 32 -16.68 -22.77 -12.35
CA HIS A 32 -16.51 -22.31 -13.72
C HIS A 32 -16.20 -20.81 -13.79
N LYS A 33 -16.96 -19.99 -13.06
CA LYS A 33 -16.73 -18.53 -12.98
C LYS A 33 -15.32 -18.20 -12.48
N ILE A 34 -14.86 -18.89 -11.42
CA ILE A 34 -13.50 -18.73 -10.90
C ILE A 34 -12.47 -19.15 -11.94
N ALA A 35 -12.67 -20.29 -12.61
CA ALA A 35 -11.76 -20.75 -13.67
C ALA A 35 -11.69 -19.77 -14.85
N GLU A 36 -12.82 -19.20 -15.25
CA GLU A 36 -12.91 -18.18 -16.30
C GLU A 36 -12.14 -16.91 -15.91
N ILE A 37 -12.33 -16.41 -14.67
CA ILE A 37 -11.60 -15.26 -14.14
C ILE A 37 -10.09 -15.54 -14.13
N ASN A 38 -9.68 -16.69 -13.60
CA ASN A 38 -8.27 -17.09 -13.53
C ASN A 38 -7.66 -17.19 -14.93
N HIS A 39 -8.39 -17.75 -15.90
CA HIS A 39 -7.93 -17.84 -17.28
C HIS A 39 -7.76 -16.46 -17.92
N LYS A 40 -8.74 -15.56 -17.75
CA LYS A 40 -8.64 -14.17 -18.24
C LYS A 40 -7.44 -13.45 -17.63
N GLN A 41 -7.19 -13.62 -16.33
CA GLN A 41 -6.02 -13.06 -15.66
C GLN A 41 -4.71 -13.65 -16.18
N TYR A 42 -4.65 -14.96 -16.41
CA TYR A 42 -3.48 -15.62 -17.00
C TYR A 42 -3.17 -15.06 -18.40
N VAL A 43 -4.18 -15.00 -19.29
CA VAL A 43 -4.02 -14.46 -20.65
C VAL A 43 -3.57 -13.00 -20.63
N ALA A 44 -4.08 -12.19 -19.70
CA ALA A 44 -3.63 -10.80 -19.54
C ALA A 44 -2.15 -10.73 -19.12
N ARG A 45 -1.73 -11.55 -18.14
CA ARG A 45 -0.36 -11.61 -17.63
C ARG A 45 0.65 -12.13 -18.66
N THR A 46 0.27 -13.12 -19.46
CA THR A 46 1.15 -13.65 -20.51
C THR A 46 1.33 -12.65 -21.65
N LYS A 47 0.29 -11.90 -22.02
CA LYS A 47 0.40 -10.80 -23.00
C LYS A 47 1.28 -9.66 -22.51
N SER A 48 1.22 -9.32 -21.22
CA SER A 48 2.02 -8.25 -20.63
C SER A 48 3.44 -8.69 -20.22
N SER A 49 3.82 -9.95 -20.44
CA SER A 49 5.12 -10.55 -20.08
C SER A 49 5.58 -10.24 -18.65
N THR A 50 4.64 -10.01 -17.73
CA THR A 50 4.94 -9.49 -16.39
C THR A 50 5.12 -10.67 -15.45
N ASN A 51 6.35 -10.99 -15.11
CA ASN A 51 6.66 -12.04 -14.14
C ASN A 51 6.14 -11.61 -12.75
N VAL A 52 5.70 -12.57 -11.92
CA VAL A 52 5.29 -12.33 -10.52
C VAL A 52 6.38 -11.57 -9.76
N LEU A 53 7.66 -11.91 -9.99
CA LEU A 53 8.81 -11.21 -9.42
C LEU A 53 8.84 -9.73 -9.82
N GLN A 54 8.60 -9.41 -11.10
CA GLN A 54 8.58 -8.03 -11.58
C GLN A 54 7.43 -7.22 -10.98
N VAL A 55 6.26 -7.84 -10.76
CA VAL A 55 5.13 -7.17 -10.11
C VAL A 55 5.44 -6.89 -8.63
N ILE A 56 6.04 -7.85 -7.93
CA ILE A 56 6.48 -7.69 -6.53
C ILE A 56 7.57 -6.62 -6.43
N ASP A 57 8.54 -6.62 -7.35
CA ASP A 57 9.59 -5.61 -7.37
C ASP A 57 9.04 -4.22 -7.68
N LYS A 58 8.05 -4.11 -8.58
CA LYS A 58 7.39 -2.84 -8.86
C LYS A 58 6.72 -2.27 -7.62
N SER A 59 5.89 -3.05 -6.93
CA SER A 59 5.19 -2.59 -5.71
C SER A 59 6.17 -2.24 -4.58
N ARG A 60 7.24 -3.02 -4.42
CA ARG A 60 8.34 -2.74 -3.48
C ARG A 60 9.04 -1.44 -3.82
N ASN A 61 9.38 -1.22 -5.10
CA ASN A 61 10.05 0.00 -5.54
C ASN A 61 9.17 1.24 -5.35
N GLU A 62 7.86 1.13 -5.60
CA GLU A 62 6.89 2.20 -5.33
C GLU A 62 6.81 2.52 -3.84
N LEU A 63 6.84 1.51 -2.96
CA LEU A 63 6.88 1.72 -1.51
C LEU A 63 8.17 2.42 -1.06
N VAL A 64 9.32 1.95 -1.56
CA VAL A 64 10.63 2.58 -1.27
C VAL A 64 10.64 4.03 -1.73
N LYS A 65 10.11 4.32 -2.91
CA LYS A 65 10.01 5.68 -3.44
C LYS A 65 9.16 6.56 -2.52
N ARG A 66 7.95 6.12 -2.15
CA ARG A 66 7.06 6.85 -1.23
C ARG A 66 7.73 7.11 0.12
N ASN A 67 8.40 6.11 0.69
CA ASN A 67 9.08 6.27 1.97
C ASN A 67 10.24 7.27 1.90
N ARG A 68 10.99 7.30 0.79
CA ARG A 68 12.06 8.29 0.55
C ARG A 68 11.51 9.70 0.44
N GLU A 69 10.42 9.90 -0.30
CA GLU A 69 9.76 11.21 -0.43
C GLU A 69 9.32 11.75 0.94
N LYS A 70 8.75 10.88 1.78
CA LYS A 70 8.40 11.22 3.16
C LYS A 70 9.62 11.58 3.99
N LEU A 71 10.66 10.75 3.96
CA LEU A 71 11.88 10.96 4.75
C LEU A 71 12.56 12.29 4.39
N ILE A 72 12.65 12.62 3.09
CA ILE A 72 13.21 13.89 2.62
C ILE A 72 12.45 15.07 3.24
N LYS A 73 11.11 15.03 3.26
CA LYS A 73 10.28 16.09 3.83
C LYS A 73 10.56 16.26 5.32
N ILE A 74 10.59 15.14 6.05
CA ILE A 74 10.82 15.11 7.50
C ILE A 74 12.20 15.67 7.87
N VAL A 75 13.23 15.18 7.19
CA VAL A 75 14.61 15.65 7.37
C VAL A 75 14.73 17.13 7.02
N SER A 76 14.07 17.59 5.96
CA SER A 76 14.08 19.01 5.59
C SER A 76 13.43 19.89 6.66
N THR A 77 12.31 19.46 7.24
CA THR A 77 11.66 20.18 8.35
C THR A 77 12.55 20.21 9.60
N LEU A 78 13.18 19.09 9.96
CA LEU A 78 14.12 19.03 11.08
C LEU A 78 15.34 19.94 10.83
N HIS A 79 15.90 19.91 9.62
CA HIS A 79 17.01 20.77 9.23
C HIS A 79 16.64 22.25 9.32
N LEU A 80 15.45 22.64 8.85
CA LEU A 80 14.94 24.00 8.98
C LEU A 80 14.85 24.41 10.46
N CYS A 81 14.26 23.58 11.31
CA CYS A 81 14.15 23.86 12.74
C CYS A 81 15.53 24.05 13.38
N GLY A 82 16.47 23.13 13.11
CA GLY A 82 17.84 23.23 13.63
C GLY A 82 18.56 24.49 13.15
N ARG A 83 18.48 24.80 11.85
CA ARG A 83 19.14 25.96 11.24
C ARG A 83 18.59 27.30 11.74
N GLN A 84 17.31 27.35 12.13
CA GLN A 84 16.66 28.54 12.66
C GLN A 84 16.62 28.58 14.20
N MET A 85 17.26 27.61 14.88
CA MET A 85 17.20 27.46 16.34
C MET A 85 15.77 27.34 16.90
N ILE A 86 14.85 26.78 16.09
CA ILE A 86 13.47 26.53 16.50
C ILE A 86 13.42 25.19 17.22
N ALA A 87 12.92 25.19 18.46
CA ALA A 87 12.66 23.96 19.19
C ALA A 87 11.63 23.10 18.45
N THR A 88 11.93 21.81 18.23
CA THR A 88 11.04 20.92 17.46
C THR A 88 9.81 20.50 18.25
N ARG A 89 9.91 20.35 19.57
CA ARG A 89 8.91 19.73 20.44
C ARG A 89 8.25 20.71 21.39
N TRP A 90 7.07 20.34 21.86
CA TRP A 90 6.39 20.99 22.98
C TRP A 90 6.08 20.03 24.12
N HIS A 91 5.56 20.54 25.24
CA HIS A 91 5.25 19.73 26.42
C HIS A 91 4.21 18.64 26.15
N GLU A 92 3.26 18.90 25.24
CA GLU A 92 2.19 17.98 24.89
C GLU A 92 2.01 17.91 23.37
N GLU A 93 2.33 16.75 22.79
CA GLU A 93 2.19 16.47 21.34
C GLU A 93 0.98 15.57 21.04
N GLY A 94 0.09 15.38 22.01
CA GLY A 94 -1.15 14.61 21.86
C GLY A 94 -2.14 15.26 20.89
N GLU A 95 -3.09 14.48 20.37
CA GLU A 95 -4.09 15.00 19.42
C GLU A 95 -5.02 16.07 20.03
N SER A 96 -5.22 16.03 21.34
CA SER A 96 -5.98 17.01 22.12
C SER A 96 -5.25 18.36 22.29
N SER A 97 -3.94 18.41 22.01
CA SER A 97 -3.15 19.62 22.20
C SER A 97 -3.43 20.63 21.10
N LEU A 98 -3.67 21.88 21.51
CA LEU A 98 -3.83 23.03 20.62
C LEU A 98 -2.55 23.37 19.85
N ASN A 99 -1.39 22.99 20.40
CA ASN A 99 -0.09 23.16 19.77
C ASN A 99 0.76 21.92 20.05
N ARG A 100 0.96 21.09 19.01
CA ARG A 100 1.68 19.81 19.13
C ARG A 100 3.19 19.94 18.92
N GLY A 101 3.73 21.15 19.02
CA GLY A 101 5.13 21.44 18.77
C GLY A 101 5.43 21.83 17.32
N ASN A 102 6.46 22.66 17.16
CA ASN A 102 6.75 23.33 15.89
C ASN A 102 6.99 22.35 14.73
N PHE A 103 7.60 21.19 14.99
CA PHE A 103 7.85 20.20 13.94
C PHE A 103 6.54 19.65 13.35
N ILE A 104 5.58 19.26 14.20
CA ILE A 104 4.29 18.75 13.76
C ILE A 104 3.46 19.86 13.11
N GLU A 105 3.46 21.06 13.70
CA GLU A 105 2.73 22.21 13.14
C GLU A 105 3.30 22.67 11.79
N LEU A 106 4.61 22.60 11.57
CA LEU A 106 5.21 22.88 10.26
C LEU A 106 4.80 21.85 9.20
N LEU A 107 4.71 20.56 9.57
CA LEU A 107 4.21 19.52 8.66
C LEU A 107 2.71 19.71 8.36
N ARG A 108 1.91 20.10 9.35
CA ARG A 108 0.48 20.46 9.18
C ARG A 108 0.30 21.68 8.30
N TRP A 109 1.16 22.68 8.46
CA TRP A 109 1.16 23.84 7.56
C TRP A 109 1.51 23.43 6.13
N ALA A 110 2.55 22.61 5.96
CA ALA A 110 2.96 22.11 4.65
C ALA A 110 1.89 21.23 3.98
N SER A 111 1.12 20.44 4.74
CA SER A 111 0.08 19.56 4.19
C SER A 111 -1.06 20.29 3.49
N SER A 112 -1.20 21.61 3.69
CA SER A 112 -2.16 22.44 2.95
C SER A 112 -1.85 22.53 1.45
N THR A 113 -0.59 22.33 1.05
CA THR A 113 -0.13 22.48 -0.34
C THR A 113 0.64 21.26 -0.85
N ASP A 114 1.15 20.41 0.04
CA ASP A 114 1.95 19.25 -0.28
C ASP A 114 1.26 17.94 0.15
N PRO A 115 0.78 17.13 -0.81
CA PRO A 115 0.17 15.83 -0.52
C PRO A 115 1.11 14.85 0.22
N VAL A 116 2.43 14.97 0.04
CA VAL A 116 3.39 14.11 0.74
C VAL A 116 3.41 14.47 2.23
N ALA A 117 3.37 15.75 2.57
CA ALA A 117 3.26 16.21 3.96
C ALA A 117 1.95 15.72 4.61
N LEU A 118 0.83 15.77 3.87
CA LEU A 118 -0.43 15.20 4.32
C LEU A 118 -0.30 13.70 4.61
N SER A 119 0.28 12.94 3.68
CA SER A 119 0.48 11.49 3.84
C SER A 119 1.39 11.11 5.01
N ILE A 120 2.26 12.02 5.49
CA ILE A 120 3.07 11.77 6.70
C ILE A 120 2.21 11.83 7.96
N LEU A 121 1.22 12.74 7.98
CA LEU A 121 0.31 12.92 9.10
C LEU A 121 -0.80 11.84 9.10
N GLU A 122 -1.28 11.45 7.92
CA GLU A 122 -2.37 10.50 7.74
C GLU A 122 -1.92 9.03 7.75
N ASP A 123 -0.80 8.69 7.10
CA ASP A 123 -0.27 7.31 7.08
C ASP A 123 0.44 7.00 8.41
N SER A 124 -0.36 6.96 9.47
CA SER A 124 -0.01 6.44 10.77
C SER A 124 -0.38 4.96 10.83
N ASP A 125 0.24 4.12 10.00
CA ASP A 125 0.22 2.68 10.21
C ASP A 125 0.95 2.42 11.54
N ARG A 126 0.17 2.45 12.64
CA ARG A 126 0.39 2.31 14.10
C ARG A 126 1.82 2.24 14.69
N ASN A 127 2.79 1.69 13.98
CA ASN A 127 4.18 1.48 14.39
C ASN A 127 5.24 2.20 13.53
N ALA A 128 4.89 2.82 12.39
CA ALA A 128 5.84 3.38 11.42
C ALA A 128 5.78 4.91 11.30
N THR A 129 5.49 5.62 12.39
CA THR A 129 5.45 7.08 12.41
C THR A 129 6.83 7.66 12.67
N TYR A 130 7.45 8.22 11.62
CA TYR A 130 8.65 9.06 11.70
C TYR A 130 8.47 10.34 12.55
N LEU A 131 7.24 10.57 13.02
CA LEU A 131 6.88 11.64 13.95
C LEU A 131 7.26 11.31 15.40
N ASN A 132 7.59 10.06 15.73
CA ASN A 132 7.93 9.69 17.10
C ASN A 132 9.17 10.46 17.61
N PRO A 133 9.15 11.00 18.85
CA PRO A 133 10.30 11.70 19.43
C PRO A 133 11.63 10.93 19.35
N CYS A 134 11.63 9.61 19.55
CA CYS A 134 12.84 8.80 19.48
C CYS A 134 13.46 8.81 18.08
N ILE A 135 12.63 8.63 17.04
CA ILE A 135 13.07 8.64 15.64
C ILE A 135 13.57 10.03 15.25
N GLN A 136 12.86 11.09 15.67
CA GLN A 136 13.33 12.46 15.43
C GLN A 136 14.71 12.71 16.04
N ASN A 137 14.99 12.22 17.25
CA ASN A 137 16.30 12.36 17.88
C ASN A 137 17.40 11.62 17.12
N GLU A 138 17.11 10.42 16.62
CA GLU A 138 18.04 9.67 15.77
C GLU A 138 18.34 10.40 14.47
N LEU A 139 17.31 10.96 13.81
CA LEU A 139 17.52 11.75 12.60
C LEU A 139 18.33 13.02 12.88
N ILE A 140 18.09 13.69 14.01
CA ILE A 140 18.88 14.87 14.41
C ILE A 140 20.35 14.50 14.64
N SER A 141 20.63 13.37 15.32
CA SER A 141 22.01 12.94 15.55
C SER A 141 22.72 12.55 14.25
N LEU A 142 22.00 11.94 13.31
CA LEU A 142 22.52 11.65 11.97
C LEU A 142 22.82 12.91 11.14
N LEU A 143 22.03 13.98 11.31
CA LEU A 143 22.25 15.26 10.63
C LEU A 143 23.40 16.09 11.23
N ALA A 144 23.74 15.84 12.50
CA ALA A 144 24.80 16.55 13.20
C ALA A 144 26.19 15.95 12.94
N ASN A 145 26.26 14.69 12.48
CA ASN A 145 27.48 14.01 12.05
C ASN A 145 27.85 14.37 10.61
#